data_AF-A0A1J8QDQ3-F1
#
_entry.id   AF-A0A1J8QDQ3-F1
#
_cell.length_a   1.000
_cell.length_b   1.000
_cell.length_c   1.000
_cell.angle_alpha   90.00
_cell.angle_beta   90.00
_cell.angle_gamma   90.00
#
_symmetry.space_group_name_H-M   'P 1'
#
loop_
_entity.id
_entity.type
_entity.pdbx_description
1 polymer ?
#
loop_
_entity_poly.entity_id
_entity_poly.type
_entity_poly.pdbx_seq_one_letter_code
_entity_poly.pdbx_strand_id
1 'polypeptide(L)' 'VEVSFDINANNILNISASDKTTGKSNRITITNDKGCLLKEEIECIVNKAEKYKVQECL' A
#
# COMPACT_ATOMS: atom_id res chain seq x y z
N VAL A 1 -1.05 -10.48 -15.21
CA VAL A 1 -0.30 -10.02 -14.02
C VAL A 1 -1.18 -10.20 -12.79
N GLU A 2 -0.68 -10.93 -11.79
CA GLU A 2 -1.29 -11.19 -10.49
C GLU A 2 -0.47 -10.46 -9.43
N VAL A 3 -1.14 -9.72 -8.54
CA VAL A 3 -0.48 -8.94 -7.50
C VAL A 3 -1.00 -9.38 -6.14
N SER A 4 -0.09 -9.73 -5.25
CA SER A 4 -0.39 -10.15 -3.88
C SER A 4 0.25 -9.19 -2.89
N PHE A 5 -0.52 -8.84 -1.86
CA PHE A 5 -0.11 -7.96 -0.77
C PHE A 5 -0.21 -8.75 0.54
N ASP A 6 0.90 -8.89 1.25
CA ASP A 6 0.99 -9.61 2.52
C ASP A 6 1.58 -8.69 3.58
N ILE A 7 0.88 -8.55 4.71
CA ILE A 7 1.31 -7.73 5.85
C ILE A 7 1.55 -8.67 7.01
N ASN A 8 2.77 -8.66 7.55
CA ASN A 8 3.12 -9.47 8.70
C ASN A 8 3.08 -8.68 10.02
N ALA A 9 3.17 -9.41 11.14
CA ALA A 9 3.10 -8.85 12.50
C ALA A 9 4.23 -7.85 12.84
N ASN A 10 5.27 -7.76 12.00
CA ASN A 10 6.37 -6.81 12.12
C ASN A 10 6.12 -5.52 11.31
N ASN A 11 4.90 -5.31 10.82
CA ASN A 11 4.53 -4.22 9.90
C ASN A 11 5.39 -4.16 8.63
N ILE A 12 5.84 -5.33 8.15
CA ILE A 12 6.53 -5.43 6.86
C ILE A 12 5.49 -5.81 5.82
N LEU A 13 5.35 -4.95 4.81
CA LEU A 13 4.49 -5.17 3.66
C LEU A 13 5.31 -5.85 2.56
N ASN A 14 4.92 -7.08 2.21
CA ASN A 14 5.45 -7.81 1.08
C ASN A 14 4.50 -7.66 -0.11
N ILE A 15 5.02 -7.12 -1.20
CA ILE A 15 4.30 -6.97 -2.46
C ILE A 15 4.97 -7.92 -3.46
N SER A 16 4.20 -8.86 -4.00
CA SER A 16 4.65 -9.71 -5.10
C SER A 16 3.77 -9.49 -6.32
N ALA A 17 4.42 -9.29 -7.47
CA ALA A 17 3.75 -9.22 -8.76
C ALA A 17 4.28 -10.35 -9.63
N SER A 18 3.37 -11.19 -10.14
CA SER A 18 3.67 -12.31 -11.01
C SER A 18 2.95 -12.15 -12.34
N ASP A 19 3.69 -12.12 -13.44
CA ASP A 19 3.12 -12.16 -14.77
C ASP A 19 3.01 -13.60 -15.26
N LYS A 20 1.80 -14.17 -15.19
CA LYS A 20 1.49 -15.54 -15.64
C LYS A 20 1.81 -15.80 -17.11
N THR A 21 1.90 -14.75 -17.92
CA THR A 21 2.17 -14.82 -19.37
C THR A 21 3.65 -14.98 -19.68
N THR A 22 4.51 -14.26 -18.94
CA THR A 22 5.96 -14.27 -19.15
C THR A 22 6.72 -15.12 -18.13
N GLY A 23 6.04 -15.60 -17.08
CA GLY A 23 6.62 -16.34 -15.96
C GLY A 23 7.49 -15.48 -15.04
N LYS A 24 7.61 -14.18 -15.31
CA LYS A 24 8.43 -13.26 -14.52
C LYS A 24 7.68 -12.88 -13.25
N SER A 25 8.38 -12.90 -12.12
CA SER A 25 7.87 -12.40 -10.86
C SER A 25 8.87 -11.44 -10.23
N ASN A 26 8.35 -10.36 -9.68
CA ASN A 26 9.09 -9.38 -8.92
C ASN A 26 8.49 -9.30 -7.51
N ARG A 27 9.37 -9.23 -6.51
CA ARG A 27 8.97 -9.05 -5.11
C ARG A 27 9.65 -7.81 -4.54
N ILE A 28 8.86 -6.98 -3.86
CA ILE A 28 9.31 -5.80 -3.12
C ILE A 28 8.88 -5.98 -1.68
N THR A 29 9.81 -5.79 -0.75
CA THR A 29 9.54 -5.82 0.69
C THR A 29 9.71 -4.41 1.22
N ILE A 30 8.61 -3.83 1.74
CA ILE A 30 8.59 -2.51 2.36
C ILE A 30 8.58 -2.73 3.87
N THR A 31 9.68 -2.42 4.53
CA THR A 31 9.79 -2.47 5.99
C THR A 31 9.39 -1.12 6.58
N ASN A 32 8.51 -1.14 7.59
CA ASN A 32 8.13 0.07 8.33
C ASN A 32 9.19 0.46 9.36
N ASP A 33 10.43 0.69 8.90
CA ASP A 33 11.58 1.05 9.73
C ASP A 33 11.52 2.52 10.20
N LYS A 34 10.76 3.34 9.48
CA LYS A 34 10.49 4.73 9.82
C LYS A 34 9.17 4.78 10.58
N GLY A 35 9.30 4.77 11.91
CA GLY A 35 8.24 4.73 12.91
C GLY A 35 6.93 5.35 12.44
N CYS A 36 5.85 4.58 12.68
CA CYS A 36 4.44 4.92 12.63
C CYS A 36 4.16 6.34 12.14
N LEU A 37 3.51 6.43 10.97
CA LEU A 37 2.79 7.62 10.52
C LEU A 37 2.29 8.39 11.75
N LEU A 38 2.80 9.61 11.92
CA LEU A 38 2.39 10.45 13.04
C LEU A 38 0.87 10.58 12.98
N LYS A 39 0.18 10.69 14.12
CA LYS A 39 -1.29 10.83 14.14
C LYS A 39 -1.78 11.92 13.17
N GLU A 40 -1.00 12.98 13.02
CA GLU A 40 -1.23 14.07 12.06
C GLU A 40 -1.21 13.61 10.60
N GLU A 41 -0.33 12.68 10.22
CA GLU A 41 -0.31 12.11 8.87
C GLU A 41 -1.52 11.21 8.62
N ILE A 42 -1.96 10.45 9.62
CA ILE A 42 -3.17 9.63 9.53
C ILE A 42 -4.40 10.52 9.33
N GLU A 43 -4.57 11.58 10.12
CA GLU A 43 -5.67 12.53 9.96
C GLU A 43 -5.63 13.24 8.59
N CYS A 44 -4.45 13.62 8.12
CA CYS A 44 -4.26 14.20 6.80
C CYS A 44 -4.65 13.23 5.67
N ILE A 45 -4.31 11.95 5.80
CA ILE A 45 -4.69 10.92 4.83
C ILE A 45 -6.20 10.68 4.82
N VAL A 46 -6.84 10.62 6.00
CA VAL A 46 -8.31 10.46 6.11
C VAL A 46 -9.04 11.65 5.50
N ASN A 47 -8.61 12.87 5.84
CA ASN A 47 -9.21 14.10 5.30
C ASN A 47 -9.02 14.20 3.76
N LYS A 48 -7.83 13.83 3.26
CA LYS A 48 -7.61 13.70 1.81
C LYS A 48 -8.54 12.66 1.19
N ALA A 49 -8.67 11.48 1.79
CA ALA A 49 -9.54 10.42 1.27
C ALA A 49 -11.02 10.86 1.21
N GLU A 50 -11.52 11.57 2.22
CA GLU A 50 -12.85 12.18 2.20
C GLU A 50 -12.99 13.22 1.08
N LYS A 51 -11.99 14.09 0.93
CA LYS A 51 -11.98 15.10 -0.13
C LYS A 51 -11.96 14.49 -1.53
N TYR A 52 -11.16 13.46 -1.77
CA TYR A 52 -11.11 12.77 -3.07
C TYR A 52 -12.37 11.95 -3.36
N LYS A 53 -12.99 11.33 -2.35
CA LYS A 53 -14.31 10.69 -2.49
C LYS A 53 -15.39 11.66 -2.97
N VAL A 54 -15.37 12.90 -2.49
CA VAL A 54 -16.32 13.93 -2.92
C VAL A 54 -16.01 14.42 -4.34
N GLN A 55 -14.73 14.43 -4.73
CA GLN A 55 -14.29 14.96 -6.01
C GLN A 55 -14.48 13.98 -7.20
N GLU A 56 -14.61 12.66 -6.96
CA GLU A 56 -14.92 11.67 -8.02
C GLU A 56 -16.42 11.55 -8.35
N CYS A 57 -17.31 12.23 -7.61
CA CYS A 57 -18.77 12.20 -7.86
C CYS A 57 -19.32 13.43 -8.63
N LEU A 58 -18.47 14.19 -9.33
CA LEU A 58 -18.85 15.33 -10.18
C LEU A 58 -18.46 15.09 -11.64
#